data_AF-A0A498BUT2-F1
#
_entry.id   AF-A0A498BUT2-F1
#
_cell.length_a   1.000
_cell.length_b   1.000
_cell.length_c   1.000
_cell.angle_alpha   90.00
_cell.angle_beta   90.00
_cell.angle_gamma   90.00
#
_symmetry.space_group_name_H-M   'P 1'
#
loop_
_entity.id
_entity.type
_entity.pdbx_description
1 polymer ?
#
loop_
_entity_poly.entity_id
_entity_poly.type
_entity_poly.pdbx_seq_one_letter_code
_entity_poly.pdbx_strand_id
1 'polypeptide(L)'
;MTWRPILAAVEVQPAVWSMRDQAGEYGRVELRRVAGNELRYRCEFRGVLIGWATTLDTLADGTVPRLSRRQPPLIPGRSSPPRGRSTHGTSSR
;
A
#
# COMPACT_ATOMS: atom_id res chain seq x y z
N MET A 1 -17.34 7.01 -10.64
CA MET A 1 -16.00 7.40 -10.16
C MET A 1 -15.75 6.71 -8.83
N THR A 2 -14.75 5.83 -8.77
CA THR A 2 -14.39 5.11 -7.54
C THR A 2 -13.30 5.90 -6.82
N TRP A 3 -13.46 6.11 -5.52
CA TRP A 3 -12.42 6.74 -4.70
C TRP A 3 -11.12 5.93 -4.77
N ARG A 4 -9.98 6.61 -4.94
CA ARG A 4 -8.63 6.02 -4.94
C ARG A 4 -7.78 6.74 -3.90
N PRO A 5 -7.04 6.03 -3.02
CA PRO A 5 -6.14 6.67 -2.08
C PRO A 5 -4.98 7.37 -2.79
N ILE A 6 -4.56 8.51 -2.27
CA ILE A 6 -3.32 9.18 -2.68
C ILE A 6 -2.19 8.57 -1.82
N LEU A 7 -1.18 8.00 -2.47
CA LEU A 7 -0.03 7.36 -1.83
C LEU A 7 1.26 8.06 -2.22
N ALA A 8 2.21 8.15 -1.29
CA ALA A 8 3.57 8.58 -1.59
C ALA A 8 4.32 7.41 -2.25
N ALA A 9 4.85 7.62 -3.45
CA ALA A 9 5.74 6.67 -4.11
C ALA A 9 7.19 7.00 -3.73
N VAL A 10 7.77 6.20 -2.84
CA VAL A 10 9.16 6.36 -2.39
C VAL A 10 10.04 5.37 -3.15
N GLU A 11 10.97 5.86 -3.95
CA GLU A 11 11.95 5.00 -4.63
C GLU A 11 12.96 4.46 -3.62
N VAL A 12 13.01 3.13 -3.47
CA VAL A 12 13.90 2.44 -2.52
C VAL A 12 15.13 1.86 -3.21
N GLN A 13 14.98 1.51 -4.48
CA GLN A 13 16.01 1.03 -5.40
C GLN A 13 15.62 1.48 -6.80
N PRO A 14 16.56 1.58 -7.76
CA PRO A 14 16.21 1.91 -9.14
C PRO A 14 15.07 1.03 -9.65
N ALA A 15 14.03 1.65 -10.19
CA ALA A 15 12.84 0.96 -10.72
C ALA A 15 12.01 0.19 -9.67
N VAL A 16 12.19 0.49 -8.38
CA VAL A 16 11.44 -0.11 -7.27
C VAL A 16 10.91 0.99 -6.35
N TRP A 17 9.59 1.05 -6.20
CA TRP A 17 8.91 2.01 -5.34
C TRP A 17 8.16 1.32 -4.21
N SER A 18 8.36 1.80 -2.99
CA SER A 18 7.51 1.53 -1.84
C SER A 18 6.36 2.55 -1.85
N MET A 19 5.13 2.08 -1.99
CA MET A 19 3.92 2.89 -1.92
C MET A 19 3.56 3.04 -0.44
N ARG A 20 3.54 4.28 0.06
CA ARG A 20 3.37 4.57 1.49
C ARG A 20 2.21 5.51 1.75
N ASP A 21 1.55 5.30 2.88
CA ASP A 21 0.57 6.20 3.47
C ASP A 21 1.00 6.59 4.91
N GLN A 22 0.12 7.27 5.65
CA GLN A 22 0.38 7.66 7.04
C GLN A 22 0.46 6.46 8.00
N ALA A 23 -0.12 5.31 7.64
CA ALA A 23 -0.09 4.08 8.43
C ALA A 23 1.15 3.21 8.13
N GLY A 24 1.83 3.44 7.01
CA GLY A 24 3.11 2.82 6.69
C GLY A 24 3.22 2.40 5.23
N GLU A 25 3.90 1.27 4.99
CA GLU A 25 3.98 0.70 3.64
C GLU A 25 2.65 0.07 3.27
N TYR A 26 2.04 0.62 2.22
CA TYR A 26 0.85 0.11 1.59
C TYR A 26 1.22 -1.07 0.69
N GLY A 27 2.19 -0.91 -0.21
CA GLY A 27 2.60 -1.99 -1.11
C GLY A 27 3.86 -1.64 -1.91
N ARG A 28 4.26 -2.51 -2.81
CA ARG A 28 5.47 -2.35 -3.62
C ARG A 28 5.15 -2.40 -5.10
N VAL A 29 5.76 -1.50 -5.86
CA VAL A 29 5.69 -1.48 -7.33
C VAL A 29 7.11 -1.62 -7.86
N GLU A 30 7.27 -2.49 -8.85
CA GLU A 30 8.56 -2.74 -9.47
C GLU A 30 8.42 -2.77 -10.98
N LEU A 31 9.29 -2.04 -11.69
CA LEU A 31 9.38 -2.11 -13.14
C LEU A 31 10.35 -3.22 -13.55
N ARG A 32 9.84 -4.21 -14.28
CA ARG A 32 10.61 -5.36 -14.76
C ARG A 32 10.58 -5.41 -16.29
N ARG A 33 11.67 -5.90 -16.88
CA ARG A 33 11.62 -6.48 -18.24
C ARG A 33 11.07 -7.90 -18.14
N VAL A 34 10.11 -8.22 -19.00
CA VAL A 34 9.54 -9.57 -19.14
C VAL A 34 9.91 -10.14 -20.52
N ALA A 35 9.47 -11.37 -20.80
CA ALA A 35 9.72 -12.03 -22.09
C ALA A 35 9.32 -11.12 -23.26
N GLY A 36 10.12 -11.12 -24.33
CA GLY A 36 9.91 -10.23 -25.47
C GLY A 36 10.43 -8.80 -25.27
N ASN A 37 11.24 -8.55 -24.23
CA ASN A 37 11.83 -7.24 -23.92
C ASN A 37 10.78 -6.14 -23.57
N GLU A 38 9.57 -6.56 -23.22
CA GLU A 38 8.51 -5.66 -22.76
C GLU A 38 8.78 -5.19 -21.33
N LEU A 39 8.43 -3.93 -21.04
CA LEU A 39 8.44 -3.39 -19.69
C LEU A 39 7.07 -3.54 -19.04
N ARG A 40 7.04 -4.09 -17.83
CA ARG A 40 5.80 -4.22 -17.04
C ARG A 40 6.03 -3.84 -15.58
N TYR A 41 5.03 -3.19 -15.02
CA TYR A 41 4.92 -2.93 -13.59
C TYR A 41 4.36 -4.17 -12.90
N ARG A 42 5.07 -4.62 -11.88
CA ARG A 42 4.70 -5.69 -10.96
C ARG A 42 4.23 -5.05 -9.66
N CYS A 43 3.04 -5.39 -9.18
CA CYS A 43 2.52 -4.88 -7.92
C CYS A 43 2.40 -5.98 -6.86
N GLU A 44 2.96 -5.73 -5.68
CA GLU A 44 2.85 -6.59 -4.52
C GLU A 44 2.22 -5.87 -3.33
N PHE A 45 1.56 -6.66 -2.48
CA PHE A 45 1.07 -6.23 -1.18
C PHE A 45 1.42 -7.25 -0.13
N ARG A 46 2.15 -6.83 0.90
CA ARG A 46 2.62 -7.71 1.98
C ARG A 46 3.27 -9.00 1.44
N GLY A 47 4.10 -8.86 0.41
CA GLY A 47 4.79 -9.97 -0.26
C GLY A 47 3.95 -10.81 -1.22
N VAL A 48 2.67 -10.48 -1.43
CA VAL A 48 1.78 -11.19 -2.36
C VAL A 48 1.66 -10.41 -3.66
N LEU A 49 1.95 -11.06 -4.79
CA LEU A 49 1.71 -10.50 -6.12
C LEU A 49 0.21 -10.28 -6.34
N ILE A 50 -0.17 -9.04 -6.63
CA ILE A 50 -1.57 -8.69 -6.93
C ILE A 50 -1.82 -8.65 -8.43
N GLY A 51 -0.80 -8.26 -9.21
CA GLY A 51 -0.93 -8.17 -10.65
C GLY A 51 0.24 -7.51 -11.36
N TRP A 52 0.06 -7.43 -12.68
CA TRP A 52 0.97 -6.81 -13.62
C TRP A 52 0.22 -5.80 -14.47
N ALA A 53 0.91 -4.75 -14.91
CA ALA A 53 0.37 -3.77 -15.85
C ALA A 53 1.47 -3.15 -16.71
N THR A 54 1.08 -2.55 -17.83
CA THR A 54 2.00 -1.81 -18.71
C THR A 54 2.11 -0.33 -18.33
N THR A 55 1.14 0.20 -17.57
CA THR A 55 1.16 1.56 -17.04
C THR A 55 0.78 1.58 -15.56
N LEU A 56 1.18 2.64 -14.85
CA LEU A 56 0.80 2.82 -13.44
C LEU A 56 -0.69 3.08 -13.26
N ASP A 57 -1.37 3.73 -14.21
CA ASP A 57 -2.82 3.96 -14.10
C ASP A 57 -3.60 2.66 -14.24
N THR A 58 -3.25 1.82 -15.23
CA THR A 58 -3.88 0.51 -15.39
C THR A 58 -3.60 -0.40 -14.20
N LEU A 59 -2.41 -0.29 -13.60
CA LEU A 59 -2.08 -0.97 -12.35
C LEU A 59 -2.98 -0.50 -11.21
N ALA A 60 -3.09 0.83 -11.01
CA ALA A 60 -3.90 1.41 -9.96
C ALA A 60 -5.37 1.01 -10.10
N ASP A 61 -5.92 1.07 -11.31
CA ASP A 61 -7.32 0.70 -11.57
C ASP A 61 -7.61 -0.77 -11.21
N GLY A 62 -6.74 -1.71 -11.64
CA GLY A 62 -6.94 -3.14 -11.36
C GLY A 62 -6.58 -3.57 -9.94
N THR A 63 -5.67 -2.84 -9.27
CA THR A 63 -5.11 -3.22 -7.97
C THR A 63 -5.89 -2.61 -6.81
N VAL A 64 -6.36 -1.37 -6.94
CA VAL A 64 -7.10 -0.66 -5.87
C VAL A 64 -8.28 -1.48 -5.36
N PRO A 65 -9.18 -2.04 -6.19
CA PRO A 65 -10.31 -2.85 -5.70
C PRO A 65 -9.90 -4.13 -4.97
N ARG A 66 -8.76 -4.72 -5.34
CA ARG A 66 -8.22 -5.96 -4.72
C ARG A 66 -7.58 -5.68 -3.37
N LEU A 67 -7.00 -4.49 -3.23
CA LEU A 67 -6.38 -4.00 -2.01
C LEU A 67 -7.41 -3.48 -1.00
N SER A 68 -8.44 -2.77 -1.45
CA SER A 68 -9.53 -2.28 -0.59
C SER A 68 -10.25 -3.38 0.20
N ARG A 69 -10.27 -4.62 -0.32
CA ARG A 69 -10.86 -5.77 0.38
C ARG A 69 -9.97 -6.35 1.47
N ARG A 70 -8.66 -6.05 1.45
CA ARG A 70 -7.65 -6.65 2.34
C ARG A 70 -7.14 -5.70 3.42
N GLN A 71 -7.50 -4.42 3.34
CA GLN A 71 -7.14 -3.39 4.32
C GLN A 71 -8.42 -2.79 4.93
N PRO A 72 -8.48 -2.54 6.25
CA PRO A 72 -9.57 -1.76 6.84
C PRO A 72 -9.66 -0.40 6.14
N PRO A 73 -10.86 0.21 6.07
CA PRO A 73 -11.01 1.51 5.41
C PRO A 73 -10.01 2.50 6.01
N LEU A 74 -9.22 3.13 5.13
CA LEU A 74 -8.41 4.29 5.47
C LEU A 74 -9.41 5.41 5.81
N ILE A 75 -9.73 5.58 7.08
CA ILE A 75 -10.61 6.66 7.54
C ILE A 75 -9.86 7.97 7.29
N PRO A 76 -10.34 8.86 6.40
CA PRO A 76 -9.72 10.16 6.22
C PRO A 76 -9.89 10.93 7.54
N GLY A 77 -8.79 11.31 8.20
CA GLY A 77 -8.84 12.21 9.35
C GLY A 77 -8.79 11.59 10.75
N ARG A 78 -8.41 10.33 10.93
CA ARG A 78 -8.02 9.81 12.26
C ARG A 78 -6.53 9.47 12.29
N SER A 79 -5.74 10.39 12.84
CA SER A 79 -4.49 10.05 13.50
C SER A 79 -4.77 8.89 14.46
N SER A 80 -4.11 7.76 14.24
CA SER A 80 -4.17 6.64 15.19
C SER A 80 -3.70 7.16 16.56
N PRO A 81 -4.45 6.93 17.67
CA PRO A 81 -3.89 7.25 18.96
C PRO A 81 -2.68 6.34 19.20
N PRO A 82 -1.63 6.83 19.89
CA PRO A 82 -0.47 5.99 20.19
C PRO A 82 -0.95 4.76 20.99
N ARG A 83 -0.52 3.57 20.58
CA ARG A 83 -0.68 2.33 21.37
C ARG A 83 0.13 2.45 22.66
N GLY A 84 -0.41 3.17 23.63
CA GLY A 84 0.02 3.19 25.02
C GLY A 84 -0.52 1.95 25.71
N ARG A 85 0.38 0.98 25.92
CA ARG A 85 0.22 -0.22 26.74
C ARG A 85 -0.36 0.13 28.12
N SER A 86 -1.51 -0.46 28.47
CA SER A 86 -2.04 -0.47 29.83
C SER A 86 -1.13 -1.30 30.75
N THR A 87 -0.67 -0.72 31.85
CA THR A 87 -0.25 -1.46 33.04
C THR A 87 -0.58 -0.66 34.30
N HIS A 88 -1.34 -1.30 35.20
CA HIS A 88 -1.56 -0.99 36.62
C HIS A 88 -2.35 0.28 36.93
N GLY A 89 -3.33 0.30 37.84
CA GLY A 89 -3.83 -0.70 38.77
C GLY A 89 -4.96 -0.03 39.58
N THR A 90 -6.01 -0.79 39.85
CA THR A 90 -7.15 -0.42 40.70
C THR A 90 -6.69 -0.20 42.14
N SER A 91 -7.02 0.93 42.77
CA SER A 91 -7.45 1.11 44.18
C SER A 91 -7.58 2.62 44.46
N SER A 92 -8.75 3.22 44.74
CA SER A 92 -9.43 3.29 46.05
C SER A 92 -8.41 3.38 47.20
N ARG A 93 -8.27 4.47 47.97
CA ARG A 93 -9.27 5.32 48.64
C ARG A 93 -8.57 6.57 49.16
#